data_AF-A0A3Q9KG11-F1
#
_entry.id   AF-A0A3Q9KG11-F1
#
_cell.length_a   1.000
_cell.length_b   1.000
_cell.length_c   1.000
_cell.angle_alpha   90.00
_cell.angle_beta   90.00
_cell.angle_gamma   90.00
#
_symmetry.space_group_name_H-M   'P 1'
#
loop_
_entity.id
_entity.type
_entity.pdbx_description
1 polymer ?
#
loop_
_entity_poly.entity_id
_entity_poly.type
_entity_poly.pdbx_seq_one_letter_code
_entity_poly.pdbx_strand_id
1 'polypeptide(L)'
;MGRVSGLHRGAGSPARRRREEGARSRGSSKGGRAGDKPGRSGAAETGRPIGGGGQIGECLGRSRGGFTTKIHLAAEGRCRPLALVVTPGHYGDGPQLDRVLEQVSVPRIGAGRPRTRPDRVLADKAYTSRKNRRYLRRRGIRHTIPERLDQQRHRHNRGSDGGRPTGFDSERYKKRNTVERAINRLKGFRAVATRYEKRAYVYLGTVTVATLMIWLRT
;
A
#
# COMPACT_ATOMS: atom_id res chain seq x y z
N MET A 1 11.60 -0.45 4.33
CA MET A 1 11.60 -0.01 2.92
C MET A 1 10.91 -1.07 2.12
N GLY A 2 10.02 -0.70 1.21
CA GLY A 2 9.24 -1.75 0.63
C GLY A 2 8.39 -1.40 -0.58
N ARG A 3 8.38 -2.36 -1.51
CA ARG A 3 8.60 -2.10 -2.94
C ARG A 3 7.67 -2.96 -3.79
N VAL A 4 7.14 -2.40 -4.86
CA VAL A 4 6.34 -3.13 -5.86
C VAL A 4 6.59 -2.55 -7.26
N SER A 5 6.91 -3.39 -8.27
CA SER A 5 7.07 -2.96 -9.67
C SER A 5 6.55 -3.95 -10.75
N GLY A 6 5.89 -3.39 -11.78
CA GLY A 6 6.20 -3.55 -13.23
C GLY A 6 5.60 -4.71 -14.07
N LEU A 7 5.06 -4.41 -15.27
CA LEU A 7 3.95 -5.13 -15.91
C LEU A 7 3.94 -5.27 -17.45
N HIS A 8 3.72 -6.49 -17.99
CA HIS A 8 3.31 -6.76 -19.38
C HIS A 8 2.00 -7.58 -19.58
N ARG A 9 1.22 -7.14 -20.60
CA ARG A 9 -0.20 -7.46 -20.92
C ARG A 9 -0.45 -8.91 -21.41
N GLY A 10 -1.66 -9.40 -21.15
CA GLY A 10 -2.28 -10.58 -21.80
C GLY A 10 -3.77 -10.73 -21.40
N ALA A 11 -4.63 -10.93 -22.40
CA ALA A 11 -6.10 -11.11 -22.36
C ALA A 11 -6.55 -12.36 -21.55
N GLY A 12 -7.81 -12.61 -21.13
CA GLY A 12 -9.13 -11.98 -21.25
C GLY A 12 -10.17 -13.00 -20.71
N SER A 13 -11.13 -12.53 -19.87
CA SER A 13 -12.51 -13.04 -19.62
C SER A 13 -12.81 -14.51 -19.17
N PRO A 14 -14.05 -14.85 -18.70
CA PRO A 14 -14.96 -14.12 -17.78
C PRO A 14 -15.59 -15.00 -16.65
N ALA A 15 -16.48 -14.36 -15.89
CA ALA A 15 -17.09 -14.72 -14.59
C ALA A 15 -18.20 -15.79 -14.60
N ARG A 16 -18.50 -16.35 -13.40
CA ARG A 16 -19.82 -16.93 -13.08
C ARG A 16 -20.30 -16.58 -11.65
N ARG A 17 -21.48 -15.93 -11.69
CA ARG A 17 -22.64 -15.71 -10.81
C ARG A 17 -22.69 -16.23 -9.36
N ARG A 18 -23.23 -15.33 -8.51
CA ARG A 18 -23.84 -15.51 -7.17
C ARG A 18 -25.09 -16.39 -7.18
N ARG A 19 -25.35 -17.03 -6.04
CA ARG A 19 -26.70 -17.29 -5.51
C ARG A 19 -26.79 -16.75 -4.08
N GLU A 20 -27.91 -16.13 -3.79
CA GLU A 20 -28.36 -15.63 -2.49
C GLU A 20 -29.40 -16.60 -1.91
N GLU A 21 -29.50 -16.64 -0.59
CA GLU A 21 -30.64 -16.97 0.28
C GLU A 21 -30.04 -17.04 1.71
N GLY A 22 -30.55 -16.45 2.78
CA GLY A 22 -31.89 -15.98 3.10
C GLY A 22 -32.29 -16.61 4.43
N ALA A 23 -32.17 -15.89 5.55
CA ALA A 23 -32.79 -16.30 6.82
C ALA A 23 -32.99 -15.09 7.74
N ARG A 24 -34.25 -14.82 8.06
CA ARG A 24 -34.75 -13.83 9.02
C ARG A 24 -34.84 -14.47 10.40
N SER A 25 -34.59 -13.70 11.46
CA SER A 25 -35.23 -13.92 12.76
C SER A 25 -35.56 -12.59 13.42
N ARG A 26 -36.76 -12.55 14.01
CA ARG A 26 -37.41 -11.42 14.68
C ARG A 26 -37.00 -11.39 16.16
N GLY A 27 -36.91 -10.21 16.75
CA GLY A 27 -36.70 -10.02 18.19
C GLY A 27 -37.11 -8.64 18.69
N SER A 28 -38.35 -8.57 19.17
CA SER A 28 -39.02 -7.68 20.15
C SER A 28 -38.54 -6.25 20.49
N SER A 29 -39.54 -5.39 20.57
CA SER A 29 -39.57 -3.97 20.96
C SER A 29 -39.94 -3.71 22.43
N LYS A 30 -39.47 -2.58 23.00
CA LYS A 30 -40.11 -1.70 24.04
C LYS A 30 -39.28 -0.39 24.06
N GLY A 31 -39.75 0.80 23.63
CA GLY A 31 -40.57 1.80 24.36
C GLY A 31 -39.70 2.63 25.34
N GLY A 32 -39.60 3.97 25.39
CA GLY A 32 -40.34 5.09 24.82
C GLY A 32 -39.57 6.44 24.95
N ARG A 33 -40.25 7.55 24.65
CA ARG A 33 -39.78 8.90 24.23
C ARG A 33 -39.42 9.90 25.33
N ALA A 34 -38.53 10.84 25.00
CA ALA A 34 -38.57 12.32 25.16
C ALA A 34 -37.11 12.81 25.14
N GLY A 35 -36.64 13.82 24.42
CA GLY A 35 -37.26 15.04 23.93
C GLY A 35 -36.37 16.19 24.43
N ASP A 36 -35.37 16.60 23.66
CA ASP A 36 -34.68 17.87 23.91
C ASP A 36 -34.20 18.52 22.61
N LYS A 37 -34.49 19.81 22.46
CA LYS A 37 -34.21 20.64 21.27
C LYS A 37 -32.99 21.52 21.53
N PRO A 38 -32.33 22.05 20.48
CA PRO A 38 -30.93 22.41 20.52
C PRO A 38 -30.68 23.83 21.05
N GLY A 39 -29.71 23.96 21.97
CA GLY A 39 -29.11 25.23 22.36
C GLY A 39 -28.12 25.75 21.30
N ARG A 40 -28.19 27.05 21.04
CA ARG A 40 -27.56 27.79 19.95
C ARG A 40 -26.10 28.17 20.26
N SER A 41 -25.33 28.32 19.18
CA SER A 41 -24.08 29.09 18.99
C SER A 41 -22.80 28.65 19.72
N GLY A 42 -21.91 28.02 18.95
CA GLY A 42 -20.46 28.06 19.11
C GLY A 42 -19.82 27.97 17.71
N ALA A 43 -18.96 28.91 17.39
CA ALA A 43 -18.30 29.19 16.10
C ALA A 43 -18.17 28.02 15.11
N ALA A 44 -18.44 28.31 13.82
CA ALA A 44 -18.10 27.44 12.71
C ALA A 44 -16.60 27.09 12.76
N GLU A 45 -16.28 25.85 13.16
CA GLU A 45 -14.96 25.28 12.97
C GLU A 45 -14.66 25.29 11.47
N THR A 46 -13.75 26.16 11.06
CA THR A 46 -13.12 26.09 9.75
C THR A 46 -12.52 24.70 9.60
N GLY A 47 -13.01 23.97 8.59
CA GLY A 47 -12.85 22.53 8.45
C GLY A 47 -11.40 22.06 8.57
N ARG A 48 -11.06 21.49 9.71
CA ARG A 48 -9.87 20.63 9.81
C ARG A 48 -10.13 19.41 8.92
N PRO A 49 -9.22 19.06 8.00
CA PRO A 49 -9.34 17.80 7.28
C PRO A 49 -9.39 16.64 8.28
N ILE A 50 -10.30 15.69 8.05
CA ILE A 50 -10.47 14.49 8.88
C ILE A 50 -9.10 13.81 9.02
N GLY A 51 -8.61 13.66 10.26
CA GLY A 51 -7.30 13.10 10.57
C GLY A 51 -6.19 14.11 10.92
N GLY A 52 -6.51 15.40 11.07
CA GLY A 52 -5.55 16.47 11.33
C GLY A 52 -4.96 16.58 12.75
N GLY A 53 -5.05 15.55 13.61
CA GLY A 53 -4.55 15.61 14.99
C GLY A 53 -4.06 14.25 15.53
N GLY A 54 -3.00 14.28 16.33
CA GLY A 54 -2.42 13.09 16.99
C GLY A 54 -1.32 12.37 16.20
N GLN A 55 -0.60 11.46 16.87
CA GLN A 55 0.55 10.73 16.30
C GLN A 55 0.22 10.00 14.98
N ILE A 56 -1.01 9.52 14.82
CA ILE A 56 -1.46 8.80 13.61
C ILE A 56 -1.57 9.77 12.42
N GLY A 57 -2.16 10.96 12.61
CA GLY A 57 -2.31 11.99 11.58
C GLY A 57 -0.98 12.67 11.17
N GLU A 58 0.03 12.57 12.02
CA GLU A 58 1.38 13.08 11.75
C GLU A 58 2.26 12.04 11.03
N CYS A 59 1.91 10.75 11.11
CA CYS A 59 2.73 9.64 10.61
C CYS A 59 4.18 9.71 11.10
N LEU A 60 4.40 10.21 12.32
CA LEU A 60 5.69 10.26 12.98
C LEU A 60 5.79 9.09 13.96
N GLY A 61 6.84 8.28 13.82
CA GLY A 61 7.07 7.13 14.68
C GLY A 61 8.46 7.16 15.30
N ARG A 62 8.57 6.81 16.58
CA ARG A 62 9.88 6.67 17.23
C ARG A 62 10.69 5.54 16.60
N SER A 63 11.96 5.81 16.38
CA SER A 63 12.98 4.88 15.90
C SER A 63 14.29 5.16 16.65
N ARG A 64 15.33 4.35 16.43
CA ARG A 64 16.65 4.59 17.05
C ARG A 64 17.24 5.95 16.68
N GLY A 65 16.88 6.50 15.51
CA GLY A 65 17.31 7.83 15.05
C GLY A 65 16.31 8.95 15.35
N GLY A 66 15.40 8.77 16.31
CA GLY A 66 14.35 9.75 16.63
C GLY A 66 13.05 9.52 15.85
N PHE A 67 12.27 10.60 15.68
CA PHE A 67 10.98 10.54 14.98
C PHE A 67 11.19 10.44 13.47
N THR A 68 10.65 9.37 12.87
CA THR A 68 10.83 9.09 11.45
C THR A 68 9.51 8.67 10.80
N THR A 69 9.51 8.71 9.47
CA THR A 69 8.41 8.32 8.60
C THR A 69 8.94 7.45 7.48
N LYS A 70 8.15 6.47 7.08
CA LYS A 70 8.45 5.62 5.93
C LYS A 70 7.58 6.03 4.75
N ILE A 71 8.20 6.13 3.59
CA ILE A 71 7.51 6.16 2.30
C ILE A 71 7.51 4.73 1.77
N HIS A 72 6.33 4.18 1.55
CA HIS A 72 6.10 2.92 0.84
C HIS A 72 5.61 3.28 -0.55
N LEU A 73 6.24 2.73 -1.59
CA LEU A 73 5.90 3.10 -2.96
C LEU A 73 5.94 1.93 -3.93
N ALA A 74 5.09 2.01 -4.95
CA ALA A 74 5.24 1.25 -6.17
C ALA A 74 5.96 2.11 -7.21
N ALA A 75 6.87 1.53 -7.99
CA ALA A 75 7.51 2.24 -9.11
C ALA A 75 7.43 1.42 -10.39
N GLU A 76 7.30 2.12 -11.51
CA GLU A 76 7.34 1.53 -12.85
C GLU A 76 8.78 1.48 -13.38
N GLY A 77 8.99 0.84 -14.54
CA GLY A 77 10.32 0.42 -15.00
C GLY A 77 11.34 1.56 -15.12
N ARG A 78 10.87 2.78 -15.42
CA ARG A 78 11.69 3.99 -15.53
C ARG A 78 11.99 4.68 -14.20
N CYS A 79 11.78 3.99 -13.08
CA CYS A 79 11.96 4.52 -11.72
C CYS A 79 11.03 5.70 -11.42
N ARG A 80 9.80 5.65 -11.94
CA ARG A 80 8.75 6.63 -11.68
C ARG A 80 7.77 6.08 -10.65
N PRO A 81 7.56 6.74 -9.50
CA PRO A 81 6.60 6.28 -8.51
C PRO A 81 5.16 6.30 -9.07
N LEU A 82 4.38 5.25 -8.79
CA LEU A 82 2.97 5.10 -9.20
C LEU A 82 1.99 5.21 -8.04
N ALA A 83 2.44 4.94 -6.82
CA ALA A 83 1.63 4.92 -5.61
C ALA A 83 2.51 5.29 -4.41
N LEU A 84 1.93 5.99 -3.42
CA LEU A 84 2.66 6.57 -2.28
C LEU A 84 1.83 6.41 -1.00
N VAL A 85 2.35 5.65 -0.06
CA VAL A 85 1.78 5.52 1.28
C VAL A 85 2.83 5.95 2.29
N VAL A 86 2.45 6.84 3.21
CA VAL A 86 3.31 7.23 4.34
C VAL A 86 2.84 6.57 5.63
N THR A 87 3.78 6.14 6.46
CA THR A 87 3.48 5.57 7.78
C THR A 87 4.48 6.05 8.83
N PRO A 88 4.15 5.97 10.14
CA PRO A 88 5.14 6.09 11.20
C PRO A 88 6.35 5.16 10.98
N GLY A 89 7.53 5.62 11.38
CA GLY A 89 8.80 4.92 11.11
C GLY A 89 8.92 3.53 11.72
N HIS A 90 8.29 3.27 12.86
CA HIS A 90 8.30 1.94 13.50
C HIS A 90 7.37 0.92 12.82
N TYR A 91 6.49 1.35 11.92
CA TYR A 91 5.56 0.44 11.25
C TYR A 91 6.32 -0.53 10.34
N GLY A 92 5.90 -1.79 10.34
CA GLY A 92 6.45 -2.82 9.46
C GLY A 92 6.07 -2.59 7.99
N ASP A 93 6.97 -2.96 7.08
CA ASP A 93 6.77 -2.81 5.63
C ASP A 93 5.73 -3.79 5.08
N GLY A 94 5.75 -5.04 5.57
CA GLY A 94 4.92 -6.14 5.08
C GLY A 94 3.43 -5.80 4.97
N PRO A 95 2.78 -5.26 6.02
CA PRO A 95 1.37 -4.89 6.00
C PRO A 95 1.00 -3.73 5.07
N GLN A 96 1.95 -3.01 4.46
CA GLN A 96 1.66 -1.87 3.59
C GLN A 96 1.55 -2.26 2.11
N LEU A 97 1.78 -3.53 1.77
CA LEU A 97 1.76 -4.01 0.37
C LEU A 97 0.41 -3.81 -0.31
N ASP A 98 -0.66 -4.22 0.40
CA ASP A 98 -2.04 -4.10 -0.08
C ASP A 98 -2.39 -2.63 -0.30
N ARG A 99 -2.09 -1.77 0.68
CA ARG A 99 -2.30 -0.32 0.62
C ARG A 99 -1.62 0.34 -0.57
N VAL A 100 -0.34 0.03 -0.80
CA VAL A 100 0.41 0.56 -1.95
C VAL A 100 -0.20 0.06 -3.26
N LEU A 101 -0.57 -1.21 -3.35
CA LEU A 101 -1.14 -1.80 -4.55
C LEU A 101 -2.58 -1.34 -4.85
N GLU A 102 -3.33 -0.93 -3.84
CA GLU A 102 -4.67 -0.36 -3.98
C GLU A 102 -4.66 1.03 -4.61
N GLN A 103 -3.59 1.79 -4.39
CA GLN A 103 -3.42 3.12 -4.99
C GLN A 103 -2.89 3.09 -6.43
N VAL A 104 -2.41 1.94 -6.92
CA VAL A 104 -1.95 1.84 -8.31
C VAL A 104 -3.14 2.01 -9.25
N SER A 105 -3.11 3.09 -10.04
CA SER A 105 -4.11 3.38 -11.06
C SER A 105 -3.44 4.09 -12.22
N VAL A 106 -3.29 3.41 -13.36
CA VAL A 106 -2.68 3.96 -14.57
C VAL A 106 -3.78 4.24 -15.59
N PRO A 107 -4.03 5.51 -15.96
CA PRO A 107 -4.97 5.85 -17.03
C PRO A 107 -4.63 5.15 -18.33
N ARG A 108 -5.65 4.85 -19.12
CA ARG A 108 -5.46 4.34 -20.48
C ARG A 108 -5.45 5.51 -21.45
N ILE A 109 -4.68 5.36 -22.53
CA ILE A 109 -4.84 6.22 -23.70
C ILE A 109 -6.10 5.70 -24.41
N GLY A 110 -7.19 6.47 -24.36
CA GLY A 110 -8.51 6.09 -24.88
C GLY A 110 -9.51 5.62 -23.81
N ALA A 111 -10.65 5.09 -24.26
CA ALA A 111 -11.76 4.71 -23.39
C ALA A 111 -11.45 3.51 -22.48
N GLY A 112 -12.13 3.46 -21.33
CA GLY A 112 -12.14 2.33 -20.41
C GLY A 112 -11.51 2.60 -19.04
N ARG A 113 -11.67 1.64 -18.12
CA ARG A 113 -11.23 1.78 -16.73
C ARG A 113 -9.69 1.83 -16.63
N PRO A 114 -9.12 2.68 -15.76
CA PRO A 114 -7.70 2.68 -15.43
C PRO A 114 -7.19 1.28 -15.07
N ARG A 115 -5.93 1.02 -15.43
CA ARG A 115 -5.26 -0.22 -15.08
C ARG A 115 -4.83 -0.18 -13.62
N THR A 116 -5.45 -1.01 -12.79
CA THR A 116 -5.15 -1.11 -11.35
C THR A 116 -4.45 -2.40 -10.94
N ARG A 117 -4.35 -3.38 -11.85
CA ARG A 117 -3.75 -4.69 -11.57
C ARG A 117 -2.34 -4.78 -12.15
N PRO A 118 -1.36 -5.03 -11.27
CA PRO A 118 -0.07 -5.58 -11.63
C PRO A 118 -0.03 -7.02 -12.23
N ASP A 119 0.68 -7.22 -13.33
CA ASP A 119 1.09 -8.46 -14.01
C ASP A 119 2.27 -9.09 -13.30
N ARG A 120 3.17 -8.28 -12.73
CA ARG A 120 4.17 -8.74 -11.78
C ARG A 120 4.45 -7.70 -10.69
N VAL A 121 4.82 -8.20 -9.52
CA VAL A 121 5.30 -7.42 -8.36
C VAL A 121 6.65 -7.96 -7.93
N LEU A 122 7.67 -7.11 -7.96
CA LEU A 122 8.97 -7.37 -7.34
C LEU A 122 9.00 -6.67 -5.98
N ALA A 123 9.21 -7.43 -4.90
CA ALA A 123 9.21 -6.86 -3.55
C ALA A 123 10.32 -7.45 -2.67
N ASP A 124 10.70 -6.67 -1.65
CA ASP A 124 11.67 -7.09 -0.64
C ASP A 124 11.20 -8.32 0.14
N LYS A 125 12.17 -9.04 0.69
CA LYS A 125 11.98 -10.18 1.60
C LYS A 125 11.03 -9.85 2.78
N ALA A 126 10.94 -8.59 3.19
CA ALA A 126 10.00 -8.13 4.21
C ALA A 126 8.52 -8.39 3.84
N TYR A 127 8.20 -8.57 2.56
CA TYR A 127 6.85 -8.76 2.04
C TYR A 127 6.40 -10.21 1.91
N THR A 128 7.21 -11.20 2.32
CA THR A 128 6.93 -12.62 2.06
C THR A 128 5.75 -13.22 2.85
N SER A 129 5.03 -12.44 3.67
CA SER A 129 3.98 -12.95 4.56
C SER A 129 2.90 -13.76 3.81
N ARG A 130 2.32 -14.79 4.47
CA ARG A 130 1.22 -15.58 3.90
C ARG A 130 0.03 -14.70 3.47
N LYS A 131 -0.27 -13.63 4.24
CA LYS A 131 -1.29 -12.62 3.90
C LYS A 131 -0.99 -11.98 2.54
N ASN A 132 0.23 -11.50 2.34
CA ASN A 132 0.65 -10.82 1.11
C ASN A 132 0.62 -11.76 -0.09
N ARG A 133 1.13 -12.99 0.07
CA ARG A 133 1.10 -14.01 -0.97
C ARG A 133 -0.35 -14.36 -1.37
N ARG A 134 -1.25 -14.50 -0.39
CA ARG A 134 -2.69 -14.72 -0.63
C ARG A 134 -3.33 -13.53 -1.33
N TYR A 135 -3.02 -12.30 -0.92
CA TYR A 135 -3.50 -11.08 -1.58
C TYR A 135 -3.11 -11.04 -3.06
N LEU A 136 -1.84 -11.27 -3.37
CA LEU A 136 -1.33 -11.27 -4.74
C LEU A 136 -1.97 -12.38 -5.59
N ARG A 137 -2.11 -13.60 -5.05
CA ARG A 137 -2.81 -14.70 -5.73
C ARG A 137 -4.28 -14.39 -6.00
N ARG A 138 -5.01 -13.88 -5.01
CA ARG A 138 -6.43 -13.49 -5.17
C ARG A 138 -6.63 -12.41 -6.23
N ARG A 139 -5.69 -11.46 -6.33
CA ARG A 139 -5.72 -10.45 -7.41
C ARG A 139 -5.16 -10.96 -8.74
N GLY A 140 -4.69 -12.21 -8.85
CA GLY A 140 -4.08 -12.72 -10.07
C GLY A 140 -2.78 -12.00 -10.46
N ILE A 141 -1.99 -11.59 -9.46
CA ILE A 141 -0.75 -10.84 -9.63
C ILE A 141 0.43 -11.80 -9.45
N ARG A 142 1.25 -11.95 -10.51
CA ARG A 142 2.50 -12.71 -10.38
C ARG A 142 3.46 -11.93 -9.49
N HIS A 143 4.35 -12.60 -8.80
CA HIS A 143 5.26 -11.89 -7.91
C HIS A 143 6.58 -12.62 -7.78
N THR A 144 7.64 -11.84 -7.57
CA THR A 144 8.98 -12.32 -7.26
C THR A 144 9.37 -11.67 -5.94
N ILE A 145 9.20 -12.44 -4.87
CA ILE A 145 9.52 -12.04 -3.51
C ILE A 145 10.33 -13.19 -2.93
N PRO A 146 11.54 -12.96 -2.41
CA PRO A 146 12.33 -14.02 -1.79
C PRO A 146 11.66 -14.46 -0.49
N GLU A 147 11.71 -15.76 -0.21
CA GLU A 147 11.30 -16.30 1.09
C GLU A 147 12.33 -16.00 2.17
N ARG A 148 11.87 -15.95 3.41
CA ARG A 148 12.78 -15.88 4.55
C ARG A 148 13.41 -17.22 4.89
N LEU A 149 14.65 -17.19 5.42
CA LEU A 149 15.42 -18.40 5.69
C LEU A 149 14.76 -19.24 6.79
N ASP A 150 14.22 -18.59 7.82
CA ASP A 150 13.35 -19.18 8.84
C ASP A 150 12.12 -19.86 8.22
N GLN A 151 11.47 -19.24 7.24
CA GLN A 151 10.32 -19.83 6.53
C GLN A 151 10.73 -21.04 5.69
N GLN A 152 11.91 -20.99 5.08
CA GLN A 152 12.46 -22.14 4.36
C GLN A 152 12.78 -23.29 5.29
N ARG A 153 13.46 -23.02 6.42
CA ARG A 153 13.77 -24.01 7.47
C ARG A 153 12.50 -24.60 8.07
N HIS A 154 11.53 -23.77 8.47
CA HIS A 154 10.28 -24.24 9.03
C HIS A 154 9.46 -25.08 8.04
N ARG A 155 9.54 -24.78 6.73
CA ARG A 155 8.95 -25.65 5.71
C ARG A 155 9.67 -26.99 5.63
N HIS A 156 11.00 -26.96 5.56
CA HIS A 156 11.84 -28.16 5.50
C HIS A 156 11.59 -29.06 6.71
N ASN A 157 11.54 -28.49 7.91
CA ASN A 157 11.27 -29.22 9.15
C ASN A 157 9.87 -29.84 9.20
N ARG A 158 8.92 -29.36 8.38
CA ARG A 158 7.57 -29.95 8.26
C ARG A 158 7.48 -31.03 7.17
N GLY A 159 8.59 -31.37 6.49
CA GLY A 159 8.60 -32.42 5.47
C GLY A 159 7.54 -32.23 4.40
N SER A 160 6.76 -33.29 4.13
CA SER A 160 5.64 -33.30 3.17
C SER A 160 4.55 -32.27 3.49
N ASP A 161 4.29 -32.00 4.78
CA ASP A 161 3.29 -31.02 5.24
C ASP A 161 3.78 -29.57 5.06
N GLY A 162 5.07 -29.41 4.75
CA GLY A 162 5.70 -28.15 4.42
C GLY A 162 5.06 -27.44 3.24
N GLY A 163 4.60 -28.19 2.24
CA GLY A 163 4.14 -27.69 0.95
C GLY A 163 5.29 -27.32 0.00
N ARG A 164 4.95 -26.96 -1.24
CA ARG A 164 5.94 -26.66 -2.30
C ARG A 164 6.70 -25.35 -2.05
N PRO A 165 8.04 -25.32 -2.20
CA PRO A 165 8.82 -24.08 -2.17
C PRO A 165 8.34 -23.08 -3.21
N THR A 166 8.39 -21.78 -2.90
CA THR A 166 8.06 -20.77 -3.91
C THR A 166 9.19 -20.67 -4.95
N GLY A 167 8.87 -20.77 -6.24
CA GLY A 167 9.83 -20.46 -7.30
C GLY A 167 10.35 -19.03 -7.17
N PHE A 168 11.67 -18.88 -7.12
CA PHE A 168 12.34 -17.58 -7.05
C PHE A 168 13.18 -17.37 -8.31
N ASP A 169 12.95 -16.24 -8.98
CA ASP A 169 13.66 -15.84 -10.19
C ASP A 169 14.64 -14.72 -9.83
N SER A 170 15.92 -15.05 -9.75
CA SER A 170 17.00 -14.15 -9.34
C SER A 170 17.20 -13.00 -10.33
N GLU A 171 17.15 -13.26 -11.64
CA GLU A 171 17.31 -12.24 -12.68
C GLU A 171 16.18 -11.22 -12.65
N ARG A 172 14.93 -11.67 -12.46
CA ARG A 172 13.83 -10.73 -12.24
C ARG A 172 13.98 -9.96 -10.95
N TYR A 173 14.50 -10.60 -9.90
CA TYR A 173 14.68 -9.94 -8.61
C TYR A 173 15.68 -8.78 -8.66
N LYS A 174 16.71 -8.84 -9.52
CA LYS A 174 17.63 -7.71 -9.75
C LYS A 174 16.92 -6.41 -10.14
N LYS A 175 15.79 -6.50 -10.87
CA LYS A 175 14.98 -5.34 -11.27
C LYS A 175 14.28 -4.62 -10.11
N ARG A 176 14.34 -5.16 -8.88
CA ARG A 176 13.91 -4.47 -7.66
C ARG A 176 14.71 -3.18 -7.39
N ASN A 177 15.92 -3.06 -7.95
CA ASN A 177 16.72 -1.82 -7.91
C ASN A 177 15.96 -0.59 -8.45
N THR A 178 14.98 -0.79 -9.34
CA THR A 178 14.09 0.29 -9.82
C THR A 178 13.46 1.10 -8.69
N VAL A 179 13.03 0.45 -7.60
CA VAL A 179 12.41 1.16 -6.48
C VAL A 179 13.46 1.84 -5.59
N GLU A 180 14.65 1.24 -5.42
CA GLU A 180 15.81 1.88 -4.77
C GLU A 180 16.14 3.21 -5.46
N ARG A 181 16.28 3.15 -6.79
CA ARG A 181 16.54 4.33 -7.63
C ARG A 181 15.39 5.35 -7.60
N ALA A 182 14.13 4.89 -7.58
CA ALA A 182 12.98 5.80 -7.45
C ALA A 182 13.00 6.56 -6.12
N ILE A 183 13.33 5.88 -5.01
CA ILE A 183 13.48 6.53 -3.71
C ILE A 183 14.68 7.47 -3.70
N ASN A 184 15.81 7.08 -4.29
CA ASN A 184 16.98 7.96 -4.38
C ASN A 184 16.65 9.23 -5.18
N ARG A 185 15.88 9.14 -6.26
CA ARG A 185 15.38 10.32 -7.00
C ARG A 185 14.50 11.21 -6.13
N LEU A 186 13.59 10.63 -5.34
CA LEU A 186 12.79 11.40 -4.38
C LEU A 186 13.65 12.10 -3.33
N LYS A 187 14.71 11.43 -2.84
CA LYS A 187 15.66 12.02 -1.89
C LYS A 187 16.56 13.12 -2.48
N GLY A 188 16.59 13.28 -3.80
CA GLY A 188 17.21 14.46 -4.43
C GLY A 188 16.49 15.76 -4.09
N PHE A 189 15.22 15.70 -3.68
CA PHE A 189 14.45 16.85 -3.23
C PHE A 189 14.68 17.04 -1.72
N ARG A 190 15.34 18.12 -1.31
CA ARG A 190 15.70 18.41 0.09
C ARG A 190 14.50 18.31 1.05
N ALA A 191 13.34 18.82 0.62
CA ALA A 191 12.11 18.77 1.40
C ALA A 191 11.63 17.33 1.69
N VAL A 192 11.86 16.39 0.75
CA VAL A 192 11.53 14.97 0.94
C VAL A 192 12.58 14.25 1.79
N ALA A 193 13.86 14.56 1.59
CA ALA A 193 14.98 13.89 2.25
C ALA A 193 14.97 14.08 3.78
N THR A 194 14.74 15.31 4.24
CA THR A 194 14.75 15.62 5.68
C THR A 194 13.36 15.50 6.30
N ARG A 195 12.29 15.81 5.53
CA ARG A 195 10.92 16.07 6.02
C ARG A 195 10.91 17.23 7.03
N TYR A 196 10.27 18.34 6.66
CA TYR A 196 10.06 19.48 7.57
C TYR A 196 8.63 19.56 8.11
N GLU A 197 7.72 18.81 7.51
CA GLU A 197 6.29 18.90 7.76
C GLU A 197 5.88 18.06 8.97
N LYS A 198 5.15 18.65 9.92
CA LYS A 198 4.58 17.90 11.06
C LYS A 198 3.42 17.00 10.65
N ARG A 199 2.57 17.44 9.72
CA ARG A 199 1.37 16.72 9.29
C ARG A 199 1.66 15.76 8.13
N ALA A 200 1.11 14.54 8.19
CA ALA A 200 1.36 13.51 7.19
C ALA A 200 0.86 13.89 5.80
N TYR A 201 -0.31 14.54 5.71
CA TYR A 201 -0.89 14.94 4.42
C TYR A 201 -0.06 16.02 3.72
N VAL A 202 0.54 16.95 4.48
CA VAL A 202 1.44 17.97 3.91
C VAL A 202 2.71 17.29 3.39
N TYR A 203 3.31 16.39 4.18
CA TYR A 203 4.46 15.63 3.73
C TYR A 203 4.15 14.77 2.50
N LEU A 204 3.01 14.09 2.47
CA LEU A 204 2.56 13.32 1.31
C LEU A 204 2.37 14.24 0.08
N GLY A 205 1.86 15.46 0.28
CA GLY A 205 1.81 16.51 -0.74
C GLY A 205 3.19 16.83 -1.30
N THR A 206 4.18 17.10 -0.43
CA THR A 206 5.57 17.34 -0.82
C THR A 206 6.15 16.18 -1.64
N VAL A 207 5.95 14.94 -1.20
CA VAL A 207 6.40 13.73 -1.93
C VAL A 207 5.66 13.57 -3.27
N THR A 208 4.39 13.95 -3.33
CA THR A 208 3.58 13.90 -4.55
C THR A 208 4.08 14.91 -5.58
N VAL A 209 4.36 16.16 -5.17
CA VAL A 209 4.96 17.18 -6.06
C VAL A 209 6.33 16.71 -6.57
N ALA A 210 7.19 16.19 -5.70
CA ALA A 210 8.48 15.61 -6.11
C ALA A 210 8.29 14.45 -7.12
N THR A 211 7.28 13.61 -6.92
CA THR A 211 6.93 12.53 -7.85
C THR A 211 6.50 13.08 -9.20
N LEU A 212 5.63 14.10 -9.25
CA LEU A 212 5.23 14.76 -10.49
C LEU A 212 6.43 15.32 -11.25
N MET A 213 7.36 15.98 -10.54
CA MET A 213 8.59 16.49 -11.15
C MET A 213 9.47 15.36 -11.74
N ILE A 214 9.52 14.19 -11.11
CA ILE A 214 10.19 13.01 -11.67
C ILE A 214 9.49 12.54 -12.95
N TRP A 215 8.16 12.55 -12.98
CA TRP A 215 7.37 12.17 -14.16
C TRP A 215 7.58 13.13 -15.34
N LEU A 216 7.61 14.44 -15.08
CA LEU A 216 7.78 15.45 -16.14
C LEU A 216 9.18 15.46 -16.76
N ARG A 217 10.19 15.00 -16.02
CA ARG A 217 11.59 14.99 -16.48
C ARG A 217 12.01 13.71 -17.20
N THR A 218 11.17 12.67 -17.20
CA THR A 218 11.57 11.33 -17.68
C THR A 218 10.60 10.74 -18.65
#